data_AF-A0A1G8UGB2-F1
#
_entry.id   AF-A0A1G8UGB2-F1
#
_cell.length_a   1.000
_cell.length_b   1.000
_cell.length_c   1.000
_cell.angle_alpha   90.00
_cell.angle_beta   90.00
_cell.angle_gamma   90.00
#
_symmetry.space_group_name_H-M   'P 1'
#
loop_
_entity.id
_entity.type
_entity.pdbx_description
1 polymer ?
#
loop_
_entity_poly.entity_id
_entity_poly.type
_entity_poly.pdbx_seq_one_letter_code
_entity_poly.pdbx_strand_id
1 'polypeptide(L)' 'MASTEEHSIVDEHTTQPVRTLIELRQRDDGTWVASQMDVDVEGTGETGALAAMDYCRWMAAGEYFDE' A
#
# COMPACT_ATOMS: atom_id res chain seq x y z
N MET A 1 -29.47 -30.10 -33.62
CA MET A 1 -29.46 -29.86 -32.16
C MET A 1 -28.08 -29.33 -31.82
N ALA A 2 -27.98 -28.02 -31.56
CA ALA A 2 -26.74 -27.37 -31.19
C ALA A 2 -26.68 -27.33 -29.67
N SER A 3 -25.69 -27.98 -29.08
CA SER A 3 -25.40 -27.85 -27.65
C SER A 3 -24.15 -26.98 -27.52
N THR A 4 -24.41 -25.76 -27.07
CA THR A 4 -23.43 -24.72 -26.73
C THR A 4 -22.37 -25.26 -25.78
N GLU A 5 -21.11 -25.15 -26.17
CA GLU A 5 -19.98 -25.33 -25.27
C GLU A 5 -19.97 -24.15 -24.28
N GLU A 6 -20.33 -24.41 -23.03
CA GLU A 6 -20.10 -23.49 -21.92
C GLU A 6 -18.58 -23.36 -21.70
N HIS A 7 -17.97 -22.41 -22.39
CA HIS A 7 -16.66 -21.89 -22.03
C HIS A 7 -16.80 -21.15 -20.69
N SER A 8 -16.58 -21.86 -19.59
CA SER A 8 -16.33 -21.25 -18.30
C SER A 8 -15.02 -20.46 -18.41
N ILE A 9 -15.14 -19.15 -18.59
CA ILE A 9 -14.02 -18.23 -18.41
C ILE A 9 -13.76 -18.20 -16.90
N VAL A 10 -12.85 -19.06 -16.45
CA VAL A 10 -12.26 -18.93 -15.13
C VAL A 10 -11.36 -17.71 -15.24
N ASP A 11 -11.80 -16.58 -14.70
CA ASP A 11 -11.00 -15.38 -14.60
C ASP A 11 -9.82 -15.68 -13.67
N GLU A 12 -8.70 -16.09 -14.27
CA GLU A 12 -7.44 -16.30 -13.57
C GLU A 12 -6.93 -14.92 -13.15
N HIS A 13 -7.40 -14.44 -11.99
CA HIS A 13 -6.83 -13.28 -11.32
C HIS A 13 -5.38 -13.59 -10.93
N THR A 14 -4.47 -13.49 -11.88
CA THR A 14 -3.04 -13.55 -11.62
C THR A 14 -2.68 -12.28 -10.86
N THR A 15 -2.55 -12.38 -9.53
CA THR A 15 -2.08 -11.26 -8.71
C THR A 15 -0.65 -10.95 -9.11
N GLN A 16 -0.46 -9.93 -9.94
CA GLN A 16 0.87 -9.50 -10.34
C GLN A 16 1.56 -8.91 -9.10
N PRO A 17 2.79 -9.36 -8.76
CA PRO A 17 3.52 -8.80 -7.64
C PRO A 17 3.88 -7.35 -7.95
N VAL A 18 3.28 -6.42 -7.22
CA VAL A 18 3.66 -5.00 -7.22
C VAL A 18 4.66 -4.72 -6.11
N ARG A 19 5.52 -3.75 -6.35
CA ARG A 19 6.49 -3.24 -5.36
C ARG A 19 6.25 -1.74 -5.21
N THR A 20 6.35 -1.27 -3.98
CA THR A 20 6.35 0.16 -3.66
C THR A 20 7.58 0.49 -2.83
N LEU A 21 8.03 1.75 -2.90
CA LEU A 21 9.14 2.28 -2.12
C LEU A 21 8.59 3.21 -1.04
N ILE A 22 8.97 2.96 0.21
CA ILE A 22 8.75 3.88 1.33
C ILE A 22 10.09 4.53 1.64
N GLU A 23 10.12 5.85 1.60
CA GLU A 23 11.27 6.65 2.02
C GLU A 23 11.23 6.85 3.53
N LEU A 24 12.39 6.66 4.18
CA LEU A 24 12.57 6.89 5.60
C LEU A 24 13.53 8.05 5.82
N ARG A 25 13.09 9.08 6.55
CA ARG A 25 13.90 10.24 6.92
C ARG A 25 13.88 10.41 8.43
N GLN A 26 15.05 10.60 9.02
CA GLN A 26 15.16 11.04 10.41
C GLN A 26 15.19 12.58 10.43
N ARG A 27 14.34 13.18 11.26
CA ARG A 27 14.31 14.63 11.54
C ARG A 27 15.38 14.98 12.57
N ASP A 28 15.71 16.27 12.67
CA ASP A 28 16.73 16.78 13.60
C ASP A 28 16.39 16.53 15.09
N ASP A 29 15.10 16.34 15.40
CA ASP A 29 14.61 16.00 16.74
C ASP A 29 14.74 14.50 17.09
N GLY A 30 15.25 13.70 16.15
CA GLY A 30 15.42 12.26 16.29
C GLY A 30 14.22 11.42 15.84
N THR A 31 13.06 12.04 15.54
CA THR A 31 11.86 11.37 15.05
C THR A 31 12.08 10.83 13.63
N TRP A 32 11.60 9.61 13.38
CA TRP A 32 11.56 9.02 12.05
C TRP A 32 10.23 9.27 11.36
N VAL A 33 10.31 9.56 10.07
CA VAL A 33 9.17 9.78 9.18
C VAL A 33 9.26 8.79 8.04
N ALA A 34 8.11 8.18 7.71
CA ALA A 34 7.93 7.32 6.55
C ALA A 34 6.95 7.99 5.57
N SER A 35 7.35 8.12 4.32
CA SER A 35 6.54 8.72 3.25
C SER A 35 6.68 7.94 1.94
N GLN A 36 5.66 7.97 1.08
CA GLN A 36 5.72 7.44 -0.27
C GLN A 36 5.48 8.58 -1.27
N MET A 37 6.18 8.54 -2.41
CA MET A 37 5.96 9.52 -3.47
C MET A 37 4.50 9.49 -3.94
N ASP A 38 3.93 10.67 -4.16
CA ASP A 38 2.55 10.88 -4.60
C ASP A 38 1.46 10.35 -3.64
N VAL A 39 1.82 10.08 -2.38
CA VAL A 39 0.89 9.75 -1.30
C VAL A 39 1.04 10.79 -0.21
N ASP A 40 -0.04 11.51 0.10
CA ASP A 40 -0.03 12.58 1.12
C ASP A 40 -0.16 12.02 2.55
N VAL A 41 0.46 10.87 2.82
CA VAL A 41 0.47 10.21 4.13
C VAL A 41 1.89 10.16 4.65
N GLU A 42 2.07 10.59 5.89
CA GLU A 42 3.30 10.37 6.65
C GLU A 42 3.01 9.46 7.84
N GLY A 43 3.81 8.40 8.00
CA GLY A 43 3.90 7.64 9.24
C GLY A 43 5.02 8.18 10.11
N THR A 44 4.88 8.10 11.44
CA THR A 44 5.91 8.59 12.37
C THR A 44 6.31 7.55 13.42
N GLY A 45 7.52 7.65 13.95
CA GLY A 45 7.97 6.78 15.03
C GLY A 45 9.36 7.08 15.57
N GLU A 46 9.72 6.44 16.68
CA GLU A 46 11.04 6.57 17.30
C GLU A 46 12.15 5.83 16.51
N THR A 47 11.75 4.95 15.58
CA THR A 47 12.65 4.25 14.65
C THR A 47 12.05 4.22 13.25
N GLY A 48 12.88 4.02 12.22
CA GLY A 48 12.39 3.91 10.85
C GLY A 48 11.38 2.77 10.63
N ALA A 49 11.55 1.65 11.34
CA ALA A 49 10.60 0.54 11.28
C ALA A 49 9.23 0.92 11.88
N LEU A 50 9.21 1.63 13.01
CA LEU A 50 7.97 2.09 13.63
C LEU A 50 7.25 3.13 12.76
N ALA A 51 7.99 4.04 12.14
CA ALA A 51 7.43 4.99 11.18
C ALA A 51 6.79 4.28 9.97
N ALA A 52 7.46 3.26 9.42
CA ALA A 52 6.91 2.46 8.33
C ALA A 52 5.64 1.69 8.74
N MET A 53 5.61 1.12 9.96
CA MET A 53 4.42 0.44 10.48
C MET A 53 3.24 1.41 10.65
N ASP A 54 3.50 2.63 11.12
CA ASP A 54 2.48 3.66 11.25
C ASP A 54 1.93 4.11 9.89
N TYR A 55 2.82 4.35 8.91
CA TYR A 55 2.42 4.64 7.52
C TYR A 55 1.50 3.54 6.95
N CYS A 56 1.90 2.27 7.10
CA CYS A 56 1.09 1.14 6.63
C CYS A 56 -0.28 1.06 7.33
N ARG A 57 -0.38 1.49 8.60
CA ARG A 57 -1.64 1.54 9.33
C ARG A 57 -2.59 2.57 8.74
N TRP A 58 -2.11 3.78 8.42
CA TRP A 58 -2.91 4.82 7.77
C TRP A 58 -3.42 4.35 6.40
N MET A 59 -2.55 3.75 5.58
CA MET A 59 -2.93 3.20 4.28
C MET A 59 -3.97 2.09 4.39
N ALA A 60 -3.88 1.24 5.42
CA ALA A 60 -4.84 0.16 5.66
C ALA A 60 -6.18 0.66 6.21
N ALA A 61 -6.20 1.77 6.95
CA ALA A 61 -7.42 2.39 7.46
C ALA A 61 -8.27 3.03 6.37
N GLY A 62 -7.70 3.28 5.18
CA GLY A 62 -8.44 3.79 4.04
C GLY A 62 -8.87 5.25 4.19
N GLU A 63 -8.30 6.00 5.14
CA GLU A 63 -8.57 7.43 5.35
C GLU A 63 -8.11 8.34 4.18
N TYR A 64 -7.79 7.75 3.03
CA TYR A 64 -7.31 8.38 1.81
C TYR A 64 -8.14 8.06 0.55
N PHE A 65 -9.30 7.41 0.69
CA PHE A 65 -10.17 7.04 -0.44
C PHE A 65 -11.61 7.62 -0.35
N ASP A 66 -11.82 8.76 0.31
CA ASP A 66 -13.08 9.51 0.16
C ASP A 66 -12.88 10.67 -0.85
N GLU A 67 -13.32 10.43 -2.09
CA GLU A 67 -13.77 11.46 -3.05
C GLU A 67 -15.29 11.34 -3.26
#